data_AF-A0AA37THK5-F1
#
_entry.id   AF-A0AA37THK5-F1
#
_cell.length_a   1.000
_cell.length_b   1.000
_cell.length_c   1.000
_cell.angle_alpha   90.00
_cell.angle_beta   90.00
_cell.angle_gamma   90.00
#
_symmetry.space_group_name_H-M   'P 1'
#
loop_
_entity.id
_entity.type
_entity.pdbx_description
1 polymer ?
#
loop_
_entity_poly.entity_id
_entity_poly.type
_entity_poly.pdbx_seq_one_letter_code
_entity_poly.pdbx_strand_id
1 'polypeptide(L)' 'MDDPTPVTVTVEACGESHGQYRWHLTDADGVSVRVSPEPYASPEEAASAGKMALEAFGAAAQA' A
#
# COMPACT_ATOMS: atom_id res chain seq x y z
N MET A 1 -15.67 10.23 17.22
CA MET A 1 -15.51 9.22 16.17
C MET A 1 -14.15 9.49 15.61
N ASP A 2 -13.18 8.68 16.00
CA ASP A 2 -11.84 8.70 15.44
C ASP A 2 -12.00 8.11 14.04
N ASP A 3 -12.13 8.97 13.03
CA ASP A 3 -12.08 8.53 11.64
C ASP A 3 -10.61 8.16 11.42
N PRO A 4 -10.25 6.88 11.29
CA PRO A 4 -8.87 6.51 11.10
C PRO A 4 -8.40 7.25 9.85
N THR A 5 -7.31 8.02 9.97
CA THR A 5 -6.73 8.78 8.86
C THR A 5 -6.72 7.86 7.64
N PRO A 6 -7.43 8.20 6.54
CA PRO A 6 -7.67 7.26 5.46
C PRO A 6 -6.38 7.00 4.70
N VAL A 7 -5.59 6.04 5.18
CA VAL A 7 -4.43 5.52 4.47
C VAL A 7 -4.95 4.63 3.35
N THR A 8 -4.59 4.97 2.12
CA THR A 8 -5.04 4.27 0.92
C THR A 8 -3.89 3.45 0.34
N VAL A 9 -4.18 2.21 -0.04
CA VAL A 9 -3.27 1.38 -0.85
C VAL A 9 -3.42 1.80 -2.31
N THR A 10 -2.37 2.35 -2.88
CA THR A 10 -2.26 2.53 -4.33
C THR A 10 -1.33 1.44 -4.88
N VAL A 11 -1.64 0.93 -6.07
CA VAL A 11 -0.83 -0.07 -6.77
C VAL A 11 -0.47 0.50 -8.13
N GLU A 12 0.83 0.62 -8.39
CA GLU A 12 1.34 1.09 -9.67
C GLU A 12 2.18 0.00 -10.32
N ALA A 13 2.02 -0.14 -11.64
CA ALA A 13 2.94 -0.94 -12.44
C ALA A 13 4.29 -0.21 -12.50
N CYS A 14 5.35 -0.87 -12.04
CA CYS A 14 6.71 -0.34 -12.03
C CYS A 14 7.54 -1.07 -13.09
N GLY A 15 7.97 -0.35 -14.13
CA GLY A 15 8.87 -0.87 -15.17
C GLY A 15 8.23 -0.94 -16.55
N GLU A 16 9.08 -0.88 -17.58
CA GLU A 16 8.71 -0.76 -19.00
C GLU A 16 7.86 -1.93 -19.53
N SER A 17 7.76 -3.05 -18.79
CA SER A 17 7.15 -4.29 -19.27
C SER A 17 5.84 -4.70 -18.59
N HIS A 18 5.20 -3.87 -17.76
CA HIS A 18 3.91 -4.21 -17.10
C HIS A 18 3.91 -5.55 -16.30
N GLY A 19 5.07 -6.11 -16.00
CA GLY A 19 5.23 -7.40 -15.30
C GLY A 19 5.69 -7.26 -13.85
N GLN A 20 5.75 -6.04 -13.35
CA GLN A 20 6.21 -5.70 -12.01
C GLN A 20 5.26 -4.64 -11.45
N TYR A 21 4.70 -4.90 -10.28
CA TYR A 21 3.72 -4.07 -9.61
C TYR A 21 4.23 -3.76 -8.21
N ARG A 22 4.16 -2.51 -7.79
CA ARG A 22 4.50 -2.09 -6.44
C ARG A 22 3.30 -1.45 -5.80
N TRP A 23 3.10 -1.75 -4.53
CA TRP A 23 2.11 -1.05 -3.72
C TRP A 23 2.79 0.04 -2.91
N HIS A 24 2.04 1.09 -2.64
CA HIS A 24 2.41 2.16 -1.73
C HIS A 24 1.19 2.52 -0.89
N LEU A 25 1.45 2.74 0.40
CA LEU A 25 0.49 3.30 1.32
C LEU A 25 0.70 4.80 1.33
N THR A 26 -0.35 5.51 0.97
CA THR A 26 -0.37 6.96 0.99
C THR A 26 -1.34 7.38 2.07
N ASP A 27 -0.87 8.22 2.98
CA ASP A 27 -1.73 8.82 3.98
C ASP A 27 -2.68 9.86 3.34
N ALA A 28 -3.67 10.33 4.09
CA ALA A 28 -4.64 11.33 3.63
C ALA A 28 -3.97 12.64 3.18
N ASP A 29 -2.81 12.96 3.75
CA ASP A 29 -1.97 14.10 3.36
C ASP A 29 -1.22 13.91 2.02
N GLY A 30 -1.37 12.76 1.36
CA GLY A 30 -0.63 12.43 0.14
C GLY A 30 0.80 11.96 0.41
N VAL A 31 1.15 11.70 1.67
CA VAL A 31 2.49 11.27 2.07
C VAL A 31 2.61 9.75 1.93
N SER A 32 3.57 9.30 1.12
CA SER A 32 3.92 7.88 1.04
C SER A 32 4.58 7.43 2.35
N VAL A 33 3.78 6.82 3.22
CA VAL A 33 4.23 6.29 4.51
C VAL A 33 4.95 4.96 4.38
N ARG A 34 4.56 4.16 3.38
CA ARG A 34 5.16 2.84 3.16
C ARG A 34 5.11 2.45 1.69
N VAL A 35 6.12 1.72 1.25
CA VAL A 35 6.18 1.15 -0.09
C VAL A 35 6.52 -0.33 0.01
N SER A 36 6.15 -1.10 -1.01
CA SER A 36 6.56 -2.49 -1.09
C SER A 36 8.08 -2.58 -1.21
N PRO A 37 8.74 -3.45 -0.42
CA PRO A 37 10.19 -3.63 -0.53
C PRO A 37 10.56 -4.28 -1.86
N GLU A 38 9.70 -5.15 -2.38
CA GLU A 38 9.90 -5.87 -3.64
C GLU A 38 8.75 -5.60 -4.61
N PRO A 39 9.02 -5.62 -5.93
CA PRO A 39 7.99 -5.62 -6.95
C PRO A 39 7.36 -7.02 -7.09
N TYR A 40 6.04 -7.05 -7.27
CA TYR A 40 5.25 -8.26 -7.47
C TYR A 40 5.00 -8.51 -8.95
N ALA A 41 4.85 -9.77 -9.36
CA ALA A 41 4.56 -10.11 -10.75
C ALA A 41 3.13 -9.73 -11.19
N SER A 42 2.21 -9.58 -10.23
CA SER A 42 0.78 -9.35 -10.48
C SER A 42 0.22 -8.20 -9.64
N PRO A 43 -0.76 -7.44 -10.17
CA PRO A 43 -1.39 -6.34 -9.44
C PRO A 43 -2.21 -6.83 -8.24
N GLU A 44 -2.81 -8.02 -8.34
CA GLU A 44 -3.59 -8.63 -7.26
C GLU A 44 -2.71 -8.96 -6.05
N GLU A 45 -1.52 -9.55 -6.29
CA GLU A 45 -0.54 -9.84 -5.24
C GLU A 45 -0.06 -8.55 -4.56
N ALA A 46 0.24 -7.52 -5.36
CA ALA A 46 0.62 -6.21 -4.83
C ALA A 46 -0.50 -5.58 -4.00
N ALA A 47 -1.75 -5.64 -4.47
CA ALA A 47 -2.90 -5.09 -3.76
C ALA A 47 -3.16 -5.85 -2.44
N SER A 48 -3.06 -7.18 -2.46
CA SER A 48 -3.24 -8.02 -1.27
C SER A 48 -2.16 -7.74 -0.22
N ALA A 49 -0.89 -7.70 -0.63
CA ALA A 49 0.22 -7.36 0.25
C ALA A 49 0.10 -5.92 0.80
N GLY A 50 -0.33 -4.96 -0.03
CA GLY A 50 -0.61 -3.59 0.40
C GLY A 50 -1.73 -3.51 1.43
N LYS A 51 -2.83 -4.27 1.23
CA LYS A 51 -3.92 -4.35 2.21
C LYS A 51 -3.48 -4.95 3.54
N MET A 52 -2.72 -6.04 3.52
CA MET A 52 -2.15 -6.60 4.74
C MET A 52 -1.25 -5.61 5.47
N ALA A 53 -0.45 -4.85 4.72
CA ALA A 53 0.39 -3.79 5.30
C ALA A 53 -0.45 -2.63 5.87
N LEU A 54 -1.53 -2.25 5.20
CA LEU A 54 -2.49 -1.25 5.69
C LEU A 54 -3.18 -1.71 6.97
N GLU A 55 -3.66 -2.95 7.02
CA GLU A 55 -4.29 -3.52 8.22
C GLU A 55 -3.31 -3.61 9.39
N ALA A 56 -2.06 -4.02 9.13
CA ALA A 56 -1.01 -4.03 10.15
C ALA A 56 -0.66 -2.61 10.64
N PHE A 57 -0.68 -1.61 9.75
CA PHE A 57 -0.43 -0.21 10.09
C PHE A 57 -1.59 0.39 10.88
N GLY A 58 -2.84 0.16 10.46
CA GLY A 58 -4.04 0.58 11.18
C GLY A 58 -4.15 -0.07 12.56
N ALA A 59 -3.82 -1.36 12.69
CA ALA A 59 -3.75 -2.04 13.98
C ALA A 59 -2.68 -1.44 14.90
N ALA A 60 -1.54 -0.99 14.36
CA ALA A 60 -0.49 -0.31 15.13
C ALA A 60 -0.88 1.13 15.54
N ALA A 61 -1.73 1.81 14.77
CA ALA A 61 -2.20 3.15 15.09
C ALA A 61 -3.29 3.16 16.19
N GLN A 62 -3.98 2.03 16.40
CA GLN A 62 -5.05 1.91 17.41
C GLN A 62 -4.61 1.29 18.75
N ALA A 63 -3.30 1.01 18.93
CA ALA A 63 -2.74 0.34 20.12
C ALA A 63 -2.16 1.30 21.16
#